data_AF-A0A7X2MX19-F1
#
_entry.id   AF-A0A7X2MX19-F1
#
_cell.length_a   1.000
_cell.length_b   1.000
_cell.length_c   1.000
_cell.angle_alpha   90.00
_cell.angle_beta   90.00
_cell.angle_gamma   90.00
#
_symmetry.space_group_name_H-M   'P 1'
#
loop_
_entity.id
_entity.type
_entity.pdbx_description
1 polymer ?
#
loop_
_entity_poly.entity_id
_entity_poly.type
_entity_poly.pdbx_seq_one_letter_code
_entity_poly.pdbx_strand_id
1 'polypeptide(L)'
;MVQKLKLMLTNTLLAIKKFEAKLQEKTRTTLESMKSDFNLDIVIPEDKIMVSYVKNFLVDYIKPIIKRDNITFVCGKGRRKSKLQKYTEALGEFIRKQTLYDDYNDIFDGRNSFSKTDHDATFMHMKEDHMKNGQLKPGYNVTIGVEAEYITGVNITSERSNQLTLIPLLDKMSKNLTKKYESVTADAGFESEENYTYLKNNNQTEYKN
;
A
#
# COMPACT_ATOMS: atom_id res chain seq x y z
N MET A 1 37.16 -5.19 -2.19
CA MET A 1 36.23 -4.04 -2.04
C MET A 1 34.82 -4.60 -2.00
N VAL A 2 34.25 -4.76 -0.80
CA VAL A 2 32.90 -5.35 -0.63
C VAL A 2 31.87 -4.32 -1.03
N GLN A 3 31.37 -4.39 -2.26
CA GLN A 3 30.14 -3.69 -2.64
C GLN A 3 28.99 -4.31 -1.84
N LYS A 4 28.62 -3.67 -0.72
CA LYS A 4 27.32 -3.90 -0.09
C LYS A 4 26.25 -3.42 -1.07
N LEU A 5 25.81 -4.33 -1.95
CA LEU A 5 24.60 -4.16 -2.72
C LEU A 5 23.44 -4.19 -1.72
N LYS A 6 23.03 -3.01 -1.26
CA LYS A 6 21.82 -2.84 -0.46
C LYS A 6 20.65 -3.07 -1.41
N LEU A 7 20.32 -4.35 -1.66
CA LEU A 7 19.05 -4.73 -2.27
C LEU A 7 17.98 -4.21 -1.31
N MET A 8 17.47 -3.01 -1.57
CA MET A 8 16.43 -2.41 -0.76
C MET A 8 15.17 -3.23 -0.97
N LEU A 9 15.02 -4.29 -0.18
CA LEU A 9 13.76 -4.92 0.18
C LEU A 9 12.89 -3.92 0.97
N THR A 10 12.69 -2.71 0.45
CA THR A 10 11.75 -1.78 1.05
C THR A 10 10.37 -2.34 0.78
N ASN A 11 9.84 -3.06 1.77
CA ASN A 11 8.42 -3.19 1.99
C ASN A 11 7.82 -1.78 1.76
N THR A 12 7.16 -1.59 0.62
CA THR A 12 6.68 -0.29 0.16
C THR A 12 5.71 0.32 1.16
N LEU A 13 4.93 -0.53 1.85
CA LEU A 13 4.08 -0.12 2.95
C LEU A 13 4.91 0.46 4.11
N LEU A 14 6.00 -0.21 4.51
CA LEU A 14 6.87 0.29 5.59
C LEU A 14 7.52 1.64 5.23
N ALA A 15 7.92 1.79 3.97
CA ALA A 15 8.48 3.04 3.48
C ALA A 15 7.44 4.18 3.52
N ILE A 16 6.22 3.92 3.04
CA ILE A 16 5.12 4.90 3.09
C ILE A 16 4.79 5.29 4.52
N LYS A 17 4.62 4.32 5.44
CA LYS A 17 4.40 4.58 6.87
C LYS A 17 5.48 5.49 7.46
N LYS A 18 6.76 5.25 7.12
CA LYS A 18 7.87 6.08 7.57
C LYS A 18 7.82 7.51 7.00
N PHE A 19 7.49 7.67 5.72
CA PHE A 19 7.39 8.99 5.10
C PHE A 19 6.16 9.77 5.57
N GLU A 20 5.05 9.08 5.82
CA GLU A 20 3.84 9.63 6.41
C GLU A 20 4.09 10.13 7.82
N ALA A 21 4.75 9.35 8.69
CA ALA A 21 5.11 9.79 10.03
C ALA A 21 5.94 11.09 10.03
N LYS A 22 6.95 11.17 9.16
CA LYS A 22 7.75 12.39 8.99
C LYS A 22 6.94 13.58 8.46
N LEU A 23 5.98 13.32 7.58
CA LEU A 23 5.09 14.35 7.06
C LEU A 23 4.18 14.90 8.18
N GLN A 24 3.66 14.02 9.04
CA GLN A 24 2.84 14.36 10.19
C GLN A 24 3.62 15.23 11.20
N GLU A 25 4.83 14.82 11.58
CA GLU A 25 5.72 15.59 12.46
C GLU A 25 5.98 17.00 11.90
N LYS A 26 6.40 17.08 10.62
CA LYS A 26 6.66 18.36 9.96
C LYS A 26 5.44 19.27 9.95
N THR A 27 4.26 18.69 9.73
CA THR A 27 3.00 19.44 9.67
C THR A 27 2.62 19.96 11.05
N ARG A 28 2.83 19.17 12.10
CA ARG A 28 2.63 19.60 13.49
C ARG A 28 3.50 20.80 13.84
N THR A 29 4.81 20.74 13.57
CA THR A 29 5.72 21.87 13.79
C THR A 29 5.31 23.11 12.97
N THR A 30 4.78 22.90 11.76
CA THR A 30 4.29 23.98 10.90
C THR A 30 3.06 24.67 11.52
N LEU A 31 2.09 23.88 12.02
CA LEU A 31 0.90 24.39 12.70
C LEU A 31 1.25 25.09 14.01
N GLU A 32 2.18 24.56 14.80
CA GLU A 32 2.66 25.20 16.04
C GLU A 32 3.35 26.55 15.77
N SER A 33 4.22 26.59 14.77
CA SER A 33 4.88 27.84 14.37
C SER A 33 3.85 28.87 13.91
N MET A 34 2.87 28.43 13.11
CA MET A 34 1.80 29.28 12.62
C MET A 34 0.88 29.77 13.75
N LYS A 35 0.58 28.91 14.72
CA LYS A 35 -0.19 29.24 15.93
C LYS A 35 0.47 30.41 16.67
N SER A 36 1.79 30.32 16.89
CA SER A 36 2.55 31.37 17.57
C SER A 36 2.65 32.65 16.74
N ASP A 37 2.96 32.56 15.45
CA ASP A 37 3.19 33.73 14.60
C ASP A 37 1.95 34.58 14.34
N PHE A 38 0.78 33.95 14.29
CA PHE A 38 -0.48 34.61 13.98
C PHE A 38 -1.43 34.66 15.19
N ASN A 39 -0.96 34.25 16.37
CA ASN A 39 -1.73 34.19 17.62
C ASN A 39 -3.10 33.51 17.44
N LEU A 40 -3.09 32.34 16.79
CA LEU A 40 -4.31 31.60 16.47
C LEU A 40 -4.74 30.79 17.69
N ASP A 41 -6.01 30.90 18.06
CA ASP A 41 -6.61 30.00 19.06
C ASP A 41 -7.04 28.70 18.38
N ILE A 42 -6.07 27.79 18.24
CA ILE A 42 -6.28 26.46 17.66
C ILE A 42 -5.77 25.35 18.58
N VAL A 43 -6.52 24.25 18.60
CA VAL A 43 -6.10 22.98 19.21
C VAL A 43 -5.59 22.09 18.09
N ILE A 44 -4.32 21.69 18.19
CA ILE A 44 -3.68 20.77 17.24
C ILE A 44 -3.94 19.35 17.75
N PRO A 45 -4.45 18.42 16.92
CA PRO A 45 -4.69 17.04 17.34
C PRO A 45 -3.42 16.34 17.85
N GLU A 46 -3.54 15.61 18.95
CA GLU A 46 -2.46 14.76 19.49
C GLU A 46 -2.21 13.53 18.60
N ASP A 47 -3.28 13.01 17.99
CA ASP A 47 -3.27 11.90 17.05
C ASP A 47 -2.90 12.35 15.61
N LYS A 48 -3.10 11.45 14.64
CA LYS A 48 -2.90 11.72 13.21
C LYS A 48 -3.70 12.95 12.78
N ILE A 49 -3.01 13.93 12.19
CA ILE A 49 -3.66 15.11 11.61
C ILE A 49 -4.38 14.66 10.34
N MET A 50 -5.70 14.85 10.31
CA MET A 50 -6.52 14.50 9.15
C MET A 50 -6.47 15.58 8.07
N VAL A 51 -6.63 15.16 6.81
CA VAL A 51 -6.78 16.07 5.67
C VAL A 51 -7.98 17.02 5.86
N SER A 52 -9.09 16.50 6.41
CA SER A 52 -10.29 17.28 6.72
C SER A 52 -10.01 18.41 7.70
N TYR A 53 -9.27 18.11 8.78
CA TYR A 53 -8.87 19.12 9.77
C TYR A 53 -8.09 20.26 9.10
N VAL A 54 -7.09 19.95 8.27
CA VAL A 54 -6.29 21.00 7.62
C VAL A 54 -7.10 21.78 6.59
N LYS A 55 -8.01 21.13 5.86
CA LYS A 55 -8.92 21.83 4.93
C LYS A 55 -9.82 22.82 5.68
N ASN A 56 -10.43 22.40 6.78
CA ASN A 56 -11.27 23.27 7.61
C ASN A 56 -10.45 24.41 8.21
N PHE A 57 -9.27 24.11 8.74
CA PHE A 57 -8.35 25.13 9.26
C PHE A 57 -8.02 26.21 8.21
N LEU A 58 -7.75 25.82 6.96
CA LEU A 58 -7.51 26.78 5.87
C LEU A 58 -8.75 27.66 5.59
N VAL A 59 -9.96 27.10 5.69
CA VAL A 59 -11.20 27.83 5.45
C VAL A 59 -11.53 28.77 6.61
N ASP A 60 -11.44 28.28 7.84
CA ASP A 60 -11.98 28.96 9.02
C ASP A 60 -11.01 30.01 9.57
N TYR A 61 -9.70 29.80 9.43
CA TYR A 61 -8.69 30.71 9.98
C TYR A 61 -7.91 31.45 8.88
N ILE A 62 -7.47 30.75 7.83
CA ILE A 62 -6.53 31.35 6.87
C ILE A 62 -7.23 32.24 5.85
N LYS A 63 -8.36 31.82 5.28
CA LYS A 63 -9.13 32.65 4.34
C LYS A 63 -9.56 33.99 4.95
N PRO A 64 -10.08 34.06 6.20
CA PRO A 64 -10.41 35.33 6.83
C PRO A 64 -9.20 36.26 7.01
N ILE A 65 -8.03 35.73 7.42
CA ILE A 65 -6.81 36.54 7.57
C ILE A 65 -6.38 37.14 6.22
N ILE A 66 -6.38 36.33 5.16
CA ILE A 66 -6.04 36.79 3.81
C ILE A 66 -6.99 37.92 3.38
N LYS A 67 -8.29 37.79 3.66
CA LYS A 67 -9.30 38.78 3.30
C LYS A 67 -9.17 40.06 4.12
N ARG A 68 -8.98 39.93 5.44
CA ARG A 68 -8.86 41.07 6.37
C ARG A 68 -7.62 41.91 6.08
N ASP A 69 -6.50 41.24 5.84
CA ASP A 69 -5.19 41.89 5.68
C ASP A 69 -4.88 42.17 4.19
N ASN A 70 -5.84 41.92 3.29
CA ASN A 70 -5.74 42.08 1.84
C ASN A 70 -4.44 41.49 1.25
N ILE A 71 -4.10 40.26 1.67
CA ILE A 71 -2.82 39.62 1.32
C ILE A 71 -2.91 39.00 -0.07
N THR A 72 -2.02 39.42 -0.97
CA THR A 72 -1.87 38.81 -2.29
C THR A 72 -0.72 37.80 -2.32
N PHE A 73 -0.98 36.57 -2.74
CA PHE A 73 0.06 35.56 -2.89
C PHE A 73 0.90 35.81 -4.15
N VAL A 74 2.21 35.63 -4.04
CA VAL A 74 3.17 35.91 -5.12
C VAL A 74 3.86 34.64 -5.62
N CYS A 75 4.05 34.55 -6.93
CA CYS A 75 4.73 33.44 -7.61
C CYS A 75 5.82 33.98 -8.57
N GLY A 76 6.83 33.15 -8.87
CA GLY A 76 7.89 33.48 -9.82
C GLY A 76 9.24 33.86 -9.18
N LYS A 77 10.28 33.95 -10.02
CA LYS A 77 11.65 34.28 -9.59
C LYS A 77 11.74 35.73 -9.08
N GLY A 78 12.54 35.96 -8.04
CA GLY A 78 12.77 37.30 -7.46
C GLY A 78 11.65 37.83 -6.55
N ARG A 79 10.53 37.12 -6.39
CA ARG A 79 9.44 37.51 -5.47
C ARG A 79 9.59 36.85 -4.11
N ARG A 80 9.46 37.64 -3.03
CA ARG A 80 9.52 37.15 -1.65
C ARG A 80 8.13 36.77 -1.14
N LYS A 81 7.90 35.48 -0.93
CA LYS A 81 6.64 34.98 -0.32
C LYS A 81 6.52 35.41 1.14
N SER A 82 5.32 35.81 1.54
CA SER A 82 5.00 36.12 2.94
C SER A 82 5.09 34.87 3.82
N LYS A 83 5.22 35.06 5.14
CA LYS A 83 5.25 33.95 6.09
C LYS A 83 3.95 33.14 6.04
N LEU A 84 2.80 33.83 5.95
CA LEU A 84 1.48 33.23 5.78
C LEU A 84 1.42 32.36 4.53
N GLN A 85 1.84 32.88 3.37
CA GLN A 85 1.83 32.13 2.11
C GLN A 85 2.68 30.86 2.21
N LYS A 86 3.87 30.93 2.82
CA LYS A 86 4.74 29.75 3.01
C LYS A 86 4.05 28.66 3.84
N TYR A 87 3.34 29.05 4.90
CA TYR A 87 2.57 28.10 5.71
C TYR A 87 1.39 27.53 4.95
N THR A 88 0.61 28.37 4.25
CA THR A 88 -0.53 27.93 3.44
C THR A 88 -0.09 26.93 2.36
N GLU A 89 1.01 27.19 1.67
CA GLU A 89 1.57 26.27 0.68
C GLU A 89 2.08 24.97 1.30
N ALA A 90 2.71 25.03 2.48
CA ALA A 90 3.14 23.84 3.20
C ALA A 90 1.95 22.95 3.62
N LEU A 91 0.86 23.56 4.08
CA LEU A 91 -0.39 22.86 4.40
C LEU A 91 -1.08 22.30 3.15
N GLY A 92 -1.02 23.02 2.03
CA GLY A 92 -1.49 22.49 0.73
C GLY A 92 -0.71 21.26 0.27
N GLU A 93 0.62 21.29 0.43
CA GLU A 93 1.48 20.14 0.13
C GLU A 93 1.24 18.97 1.09
N PHE A 94 0.95 19.25 2.36
CA PHE A 94 0.49 18.24 3.32
C PHE A 94 -0.78 17.57 2.84
N ILE A 95 -1.83 18.34 2.51
CA ILE A 95 -3.10 17.80 2.00
C ILE A 95 -2.83 16.86 0.82
N ARG A 96 -2.06 17.32 -0.17
CA ARG A 96 -1.75 16.53 -1.36
C ARG A 96 -1.04 15.21 -1.04
N LYS A 97 -0.02 15.24 -0.18
CA LYS A 97 0.76 14.05 0.18
C LYS A 97 0.01 13.11 1.11
N GLN A 98 -0.73 13.64 2.06
CA GLN A 98 -1.47 12.84 3.01
C GLN A 98 -2.61 12.11 2.31
N THR A 99 -3.36 12.77 1.42
CA THR A 99 -4.35 12.10 0.56
C THR A 99 -3.72 10.96 -0.23
N LEU A 100 -2.56 11.18 -0.86
CA LEU A 100 -1.86 10.11 -1.58
C LEU A 100 -1.49 8.91 -0.69
N TYR A 101 -1.07 9.16 0.55
CA TYR A 101 -0.73 8.09 1.48
C TYR A 101 -1.97 7.36 2.01
N ASP A 102 -3.07 8.08 2.25
CA ASP A 102 -4.34 7.49 2.60
C ASP A 102 -4.82 6.56 1.47
N ASP A 103 -4.80 7.03 0.21
CA ASP A 103 -5.14 6.22 -0.97
C ASP A 103 -4.25 4.97 -1.09
N TYR A 104 -2.93 5.11 -0.85
CA TYR A 104 -2.02 3.97 -0.88
C TYR A 104 -2.28 2.96 0.25
N ASN A 105 -2.60 3.44 1.45
CA ASN A 105 -2.93 2.58 2.58
C ASN A 105 -4.20 1.76 2.30
N ASP A 106 -5.18 2.34 1.62
CA ASP A 106 -6.39 1.65 1.17
C ASP A 106 -6.06 0.58 0.12
N ILE A 107 -5.21 0.92 -0.87
CA ILE A 107 -4.81 -0.03 -1.93
C ILE A 107 -4.03 -1.22 -1.38
N PHE A 108 -3.20 -1.02 -0.33
CA PHE A 108 -2.39 -2.10 0.20
C PHE A 108 -3.24 -3.30 0.62
N ASP A 109 -4.41 -3.11 1.22
CA ASP A 109 -5.35 -4.19 1.58
C ASP A 109 -4.65 -5.41 2.22
N GLY A 110 -3.80 -5.17 3.22
CA GLY A 110 -2.98 -6.20 3.89
C GLY A 110 -1.73 -6.66 3.13
N ARG A 111 -1.56 -6.28 1.85
CA ARG A 111 -0.35 -6.53 1.05
C ARG A 111 0.78 -5.58 1.44
N ASN A 112 2.01 -6.02 1.16
CA ASN A 112 3.22 -5.23 1.43
C ASN A 112 3.66 -4.35 0.24
N SER A 113 3.13 -4.63 -0.96
CA SER A 113 3.49 -3.97 -2.21
C SER A 113 2.35 -4.04 -3.23
N PHE A 114 2.29 -3.04 -4.11
CA PHE A 114 1.40 -3.00 -5.28
C PHE A 114 2.06 -2.21 -6.41
N SER A 115 1.69 -2.46 -7.68
CA SER A 115 2.17 -1.66 -8.81
C SER A 115 1.39 -0.36 -8.94
N LYS A 116 2.07 0.77 -9.15
CA LYS A 116 1.41 2.08 -9.33
C LYS A 116 0.53 2.18 -10.58
N THR A 117 0.74 1.32 -11.57
CA THR A 117 -0.03 1.30 -12.82
C THR A 117 -1.10 0.21 -12.84
N ASP A 118 -0.94 -0.81 -11.99
CA ASP A 118 -1.83 -1.95 -11.86
C ASP A 118 -1.93 -2.31 -10.36
N HIS A 119 -2.90 -1.71 -9.67
CA HIS A 119 -3.01 -1.82 -8.22
C HIS A 119 -3.27 -3.25 -7.74
N ASP A 120 -3.72 -4.15 -8.60
CA ASP A 120 -3.98 -5.55 -8.25
C ASP A 120 -2.71 -6.41 -8.30
N ALA A 121 -1.67 -5.98 -9.02
CA ALA A 121 -0.40 -6.69 -9.12
C ALA A 121 0.51 -6.43 -7.91
N THR A 122 1.14 -7.49 -7.39
CA THR A 122 2.10 -7.42 -6.28
C THR A 122 3.52 -7.58 -6.79
N PHE A 123 4.49 -6.88 -6.17
CA PHE A 123 5.91 -7.07 -6.49
C PHE A 123 6.42 -8.42 -5.95
N MET A 124 6.87 -9.29 -6.84
CA MET A 124 7.33 -10.65 -6.55
C MET A 124 8.62 -11.00 -7.32
N HIS A 125 9.33 -12.05 -6.85
CA HIS A 125 10.44 -12.61 -7.60
C HIS A 125 9.89 -13.40 -8.79
N MET A 126 10.32 -13.02 -9.99
CA MET A 126 9.97 -13.77 -11.19
C MET A 126 10.88 -14.99 -11.32
N LYS A 127 10.34 -16.09 -11.86
CA LYS A 127 11.14 -17.27 -12.21
C LYS A 127 12.26 -16.92 -13.19
N GLU A 128 11.97 -16.02 -14.13
CA GLU A 128 12.94 -15.51 -15.09
C GLU A 128 13.47 -14.13 -14.66
N ASP A 129 14.65 -14.13 -14.08
CA ASP A 129 15.42 -12.90 -13.82
C ASP A 129 16.46 -12.70 -14.94
N HIS A 130 15.98 -12.27 -16.11
CA HIS A 130 16.82 -11.97 -17.27
C HIS A 130 17.97 -11.00 -16.96
N MET A 131 17.72 -10.04 -16.07
CA MET A 131 18.70 -9.01 -15.70
C MET A 131 19.66 -9.49 -14.59
N LYS A 132 19.40 -10.67 -14.01
CA LYS A 132 20.15 -11.29 -12.91
C LYS A 132 20.43 -10.32 -11.75
N ASN A 133 19.51 -9.40 -11.50
CA ASN A 133 19.65 -8.32 -10.51
C ASN A 133 18.76 -8.54 -9.28
N GLY A 134 18.00 -9.63 -9.23
CA GLY A 134 17.09 -9.96 -8.14
C GLY A 134 15.94 -8.96 -7.99
N GLN A 135 15.64 -8.16 -9.01
CA GLN A 135 14.64 -7.12 -8.92
C GLN A 135 13.24 -7.72 -8.92
N LEU A 136 12.42 -7.33 -7.93
CA LEU A 136 11.01 -7.69 -7.91
C LEU A 136 10.29 -7.01 -9.07
N LYS A 137 9.38 -7.72 -9.72
CA LYS A 137 8.51 -7.19 -10.77
C LYS A 137 7.06 -7.33 -10.33
N PRO A 138 6.19 -6.39 -10.73
CA PRO A 138 4.77 -6.54 -10.47
C PRO A 138 4.25 -7.72 -11.29
N GLY A 139 3.47 -8.57 -10.63
CA GLY A 139 2.89 -9.74 -11.27
C GLY A 139 1.78 -10.35 -10.43
N TYR A 140 1.29 -11.47 -10.94
CA TYR A 140 0.29 -12.31 -10.31
C TYR A 140 0.84 -13.71 -10.16
N ASN A 141 0.48 -14.38 -9.08
CA ASN A 141 0.69 -15.80 -8.94
C ASN A 141 -0.48 -16.55 -9.58
N VAL A 142 -0.17 -17.53 -10.41
CA VAL A 142 -1.17 -18.31 -11.15
C VAL A 142 -1.06 -19.76 -10.71
N THR A 143 -2.14 -20.26 -10.11
CA THR A 143 -2.28 -21.63 -9.63
C THR A 143 -3.28 -22.35 -10.52
N ILE A 144 -2.88 -23.50 -11.07
CA ILE A 144 -3.66 -24.24 -12.06
C ILE A 144 -3.92 -25.65 -11.53
N GLY A 145 -5.19 -26.08 -11.56
CA GLY A 145 -5.59 -27.46 -11.34
C GLY A 145 -5.68 -28.19 -12.67
N VAL A 146 -5.07 -29.39 -12.74
CA VAL A 146 -5.01 -30.21 -13.95
C VAL A 146 -5.49 -31.62 -13.64
N GLU A 147 -6.33 -32.17 -14.52
CA GLU A 147 -6.80 -33.55 -14.49
C GLU A 147 -6.67 -34.14 -15.90
N ALA A 148 -6.00 -35.29 -16.04
CA ALA A 148 -5.87 -36.00 -17.31
C ALA A 148 -5.46 -35.09 -18.49
N GLU A 149 -4.46 -34.21 -18.26
CA GLU A 149 -3.95 -33.21 -19.23
C GLU A 149 -4.90 -32.03 -19.54
N TYR A 150 -6.06 -31.95 -18.89
CA TYR A 150 -6.99 -30.84 -18.99
C TYR A 150 -6.87 -29.89 -17.81
N ILE A 151 -6.94 -28.58 -18.08
CA ILE A 151 -7.06 -27.57 -17.03
C ILE A 151 -8.50 -27.57 -16.52
N THR A 152 -8.68 -27.89 -15.24
CA THR A 152 -10.00 -27.97 -14.58
C THR A 152 -10.23 -26.84 -13.58
N GLY A 153 -9.18 -26.09 -13.23
CA GLY A 153 -9.28 -24.91 -12.38
C GLY A 153 -8.13 -23.94 -12.62
N VAL A 154 -8.42 -22.65 -12.48
CA VAL A 154 -7.41 -21.58 -12.54
C VAL A 154 -7.71 -20.56 -11.45
N ASN A 155 -6.68 -20.21 -10.69
CA ASN A 155 -6.70 -19.14 -9.72
C ASN A 155 -5.56 -18.16 -10.01
N ILE A 156 -5.89 -16.87 -10.10
CA ILE A 156 -4.94 -15.78 -10.37
C ILE A 156 -5.02 -14.86 -9.16
N THR A 157 -3.91 -14.66 -8.46
CA THR A 157 -3.90 -13.94 -7.19
C THR A 157 -2.73 -12.98 -7.10
N SER A 158 -2.89 -11.97 -6.25
CA SER A 158 -1.82 -11.07 -5.83
C SER A 158 -0.95 -11.67 -4.71
N GLU A 159 -1.22 -12.91 -4.31
CA GLU A 159 -0.52 -13.62 -3.23
C GLU A 159 0.82 -14.14 -3.75
N ARG A 160 1.89 -13.89 -2.99
CA ARG A 160 3.25 -14.23 -3.40
C ARG A 160 3.62 -15.67 -3.07
N SER A 161 2.98 -16.26 -2.06
CA SER A 161 3.26 -17.62 -1.59
C SER A 161 2.32 -18.64 -2.22
N ASN A 162 2.86 -19.70 -2.83
CA ASN A 162 2.06 -20.78 -3.39
C ASN A 162 1.18 -21.46 -2.33
N GLN A 163 1.74 -21.65 -1.13
CA GLN A 163 1.06 -22.24 0.04
C GLN A 163 -0.35 -21.67 0.26
N LEU A 164 -0.49 -20.36 0.16
CA LEU A 164 -1.74 -19.65 0.46
C LEU A 164 -2.75 -19.68 -0.70
N THR A 165 -2.41 -20.27 -1.85
CA THR A 165 -3.26 -20.29 -3.05
C THR A 165 -4.02 -21.60 -3.27
N LEU A 166 -3.66 -22.68 -2.58
CA LEU A 166 -4.28 -24.00 -2.76
C LEU A 166 -5.75 -24.00 -2.34
N ILE A 167 -6.04 -23.63 -1.09
CA ILE A 167 -7.39 -23.59 -0.55
C ILE A 167 -8.29 -22.68 -1.40
N PRO A 168 -7.91 -21.43 -1.75
CA PRO A 168 -8.69 -20.60 -2.66
C PRO A 168 -8.98 -21.24 -4.02
N LEU A 169 -8.04 -21.99 -4.60
CA LEU A 169 -8.26 -22.71 -5.85
C LEU A 169 -9.29 -23.83 -5.67
N LEU A 170 -9.15 -24.66 -4.63
CA LEU A 170 -10.06 -25.78 -4.35
C LEU A 170 -11.48 -25.29 -4.04
N ASP A 171 -11.61 -24.21 -3.26
CA ASP A 171 -12.90 -23.56 -2.99
C ASP A 171 -13.53 -23.03 -4.28
N LYS A 172 -12.74 -22.39 -5.15
CA LYS A 172 -13.22 -21.93 -6.46
C LYS A 172 -13.66 -23.10 -7.34
N MET A 173 -12.91 -24.19 -7.38
CA MET A 173 -13.25 -25.38 -8.16
C MET A 173 -14.53 -26.04 -7.65
N SER A 174 -14.65 -26.24 -6.33
CA SER A 174 -15.85 -26.85 -5.73
C SER A 174 -17.14 -26.04 -5.95
N LYS A 175 -17.04 -24.71 -6.07
CA LYS A 175 -18.18 -23.85 -6.42
C LYS A 175 -18.61 -23.96 -7.88
N ASN A 176 -17.67 -24.28 -8.77
CA ASN A 176 -17.90 -24.27 -10.23
C ASN A 176 -18.07 -25.67 -10.82
N LEU A 177 -17.65 -26.72 -10.11
CA LEU A 177 -17.72 -28.11 -10.55
C LEU A 177 -18.78 -28.88 -9.74
N THR A 178 -19.47 -29.79 -10.40
CA THR A 178 -20.51 -30.62 -9.78
C THR A 178 -19.94 -31.65 -8.80
N LYS A 179 -18.64 -31.95 -8.90
CA LYS A 179 -17.95 -32.91 -8.04
C LYS A 179 -16.65 -32.32 -7.53
N LYS A 180 -16.31 -32.69 -6.30
CA LYS A 180 -15.03 -32.41 -5.68
C LYS A 180 -14.04 -33.54 -6.00
N TYR A 181 -12.78 -33.18 -6.19
CA TYR A 181 -11.71 -34.14 -6.41
C TYR A 181 -11.41 -34.93 -5.13
N GLU A 182 -11.32 -36.25 -5.23
CA GLU A 182 -11.05 -37.14 -4.07
C GLU A 182 -9.59 -37.10 -3.62
N SER A 183 -8.67 -36.82 -4.55
CA SER A 183 -7.24 -36.73 -4.31
C SER A 183 -6.70 -35.42 -4.86
N VAL A 184 -5.81 -34.77 -4.10
CA VAL A 184 -5.12 -33.55 -4.52
C VAL A 184 -3.63 -33.81 -4.43
N THR A 185 -2.95 -33.75 -5.57
CA THR A 185 -1.49 -33.81 -5.66
C THR A 185 -0.95 -32.42 -5.97
N ALA A 186 0.00 -31.93 -5.17
CA ALA A 186 0.57 -30.60 -5.30
C ALA A 186 2.10 -30.64 -5.08
N ASP A 187 2.81 -29.62 -5.57
CA ASP A 187 4.24 -29.50 -5.32
C ASP A 187 4.56 -29.12 -3.87
N ALA A 188 5.83 -29.25 -3.48
CA ALA A 188 6.30 -28.93 -2.12
C ALA A 188 6.04 -27.47 -1.71
N GLY A 189 5.86 -26.55 -2.66
CA GLY A 189 5.54 -25.14 -2.38
C GLY A 189 4.14 -24.93 -1.82
N PHE A 190 3.26 -25.95 -1.88
CA PHE A 190 1.95 -25.93 -1.24
C PHE A 190 1.95 -26.52 0.17
N GLU A 191 3.05 -27.12 0.64
CA GLU A 191 3.12 -27.79 1.93
C GLU A 191 2.82 -26.84 3.09
N SER A 192 1.76 -27.14 3.85
CA SER A 192 1.48 -26.50 5.14
C SER A 192 0.45 -27.25 5.96
N GLU A 193 0.56 -27.12 7.28
CA GLU A 193 -0.41 -27.68 8.23
C GLU A 193 -1.85 -27.23 7.92
N GLU A 194 -2.02 -25.97 7.54
CA GLU A 194 -3.33 -25.41 7.15
C GLU A 194 -3.91 -26.12 5.92
N ASN A 195 -3.10 -26.32 4.88
CA ASN A 195 -3.53 -27.04 3.68
C ASN A 195 -3.84 -28.52 3.97
N TYR A 196 -3.02 -29.20 4.76
CA TYR A 196 -3.27 -30.60 5.14
C TYR A 196 -4.56 -30.72 5.96
N THR A 197 -4.73 -29.85 6.96
CA THR A 197 -5.94 -29.81 7.79
C THR A 197 -7.19 -29.54 6.95
N TYR A 198 -7.11 -28.64 5.98
CA TYR A 198 -8.21 -28.38 5.05
C TYR A 198 -8.56 -29.63 4.23
N LEU A 199 -7.57 -30.30 3.62
CA LEU A 199 -7.80 -31.50 2.81
C LEU A 199 -8.43 -32.62 3.65
N LYS A 200 -7.89 -32.87 4.84
CA LYS A 200 -8.42 -33.85 5.79
C LYS A 200 -9.87 -33.57 6.19
N ASN A 201 -10.19 -32.33 6.53
CA ASN A 201 -11.55 -31.92 6.89
C ASN A 201 -12.55 -32.07 5.73
N ASN A 202 -12.04 -32.07 4.49
CA ASN A 202 -12.82 -32.24 3.28
C ASN A 202 -12.82 -33.69 2.74
N ASN A 203 -12.30 -34.66 3.51
CA ASN A 203 -12.15 -36.06 3.11
C ASN A 203 -11.37 -36.24 1.79
N GLN A 204 -10.40 -35.37 1.53
CA GLN A 204 -9.52 -35.48 0.37
C GLN A 204 -8.20 -36.11 0.77
N THR A 205 -7.65 -36.96 -0.09
CA THR A 205 -6.34 -37.55 0.14
C THR A 205 -5.28 -36.47 0.03
N GLU A 206 -4.48 -36.32 1.09
CA GLU A 206 -3.35 -35.41 1.14
C GLU A 206 -2.23 -35.85 0.19
N TYR A 207 -1.54 -34.89 -0.40
CA TYR A 207 -0.32 -35.15 -1.15
C TYR A 207 0.80 -35.57 -0.17
N LYS A 208 1.49 -36.67 -0.49
CA LYS A 208 2.74 -37.06 0.17
C LYS A 208 3.81 -37.08 -0.89
N ASN A 209 4.91 -36.35 -0.65
CA ASN A 209 6.15 -36.52 -1.40
C ASN A 209 6.82 -37.84 -1.04
#